data_AF-N1R544-F1
#
_entry.id   AF-N1R544-F1
#
_cell.length_a   1.000
_cell.length_b   1.000
_cell.length_c   1.000
_cell.angle_alpha   90.00
_cell.angle_beta   90.00
_cell.angle_gamma   90.00
#
_symmetry.space_group_name_H-M   'P 1'
#
loop_
_entity.id
_entity.type
_entity.pdbx_description
1 polymer ?
#
loop_
_entity_poly.entity_id
_entity_poly.type
_entity_poly.pdbx_seq_one_letter_code
_entity_poly.pdbx_strand_id
1 'polypeptide(L)' 'MAFISGTLEFPNLKHVYLHDLHKLQQICEAKMFAPKLETIRVRGCWGLRRLPAIGRDNHPVVDCEKDWWDKLEWDGT' A
#
# COMPACT_ATOMS: atom_id res chain seq x y z
N MET A 1 18.16 -15.87 -7.62
CA MET A 1 17.16 -15.24 -6.73
C MET A 1 15.84 -15.27 -7.48
N ALA A 2 14.83 -15.98 -6.97
CA ALA A 2 13.55 -16.11 -7.66
C ALA A 2 12.77 -14.80 -7.51
N PHE A 3 12.59 -14.07 -8.61
CA PHE A 3 11.60 -13.01 -8.66
C PHE A 3 10.23 -13.68 -8.57
N ILE A 4 9.52 -13.51 -7.45
CA ILE A 4 8.11 -13.89 -7.39
C ILE A 4 7.35 -12.90 -8.27
N SER A 5 7.18 -13.25 -9.54
CA SER A 5 6.29 -12.58 -10.50
C SER A 5 4.84 -12.94 -10.18
N GLY A 6 4.39 -12.60 -8.98
CA GLY A 6 3.04 -12.87 -8.52
C GLY A 6 2.40 -11.62 -7.92
N THR A 7 1.15 -11.36 -8.29
CA THR A 7 0.27 -10.48 -7.53
C THR A 7 -0.40 -11.34 -6.45
N LEU A 8 -0.24 -10.95 -5.20
CA LEU A 8 -0.93 -11.54 -4.07
C LEU A 8 -2.26 -10.81 -3.87
N GLU A 9 -3.35 -11.54 -4.06
CA GLU A 9 -4.70 -11.00 -3.90
C GLU A 9 -5.19 -11.14 -2.45
N PHE A 10 -5.77 -10.05 -1.94
CA PHE A 10 -6.40 -9.97 -0.64
C PHE A 10 -7.88 -9.60 -0.85
N PRO A 11 -8.74 -10.57 -1.17
CA PRO A 11 -10.10 -10.31 -1.67
C PRO A 11 -11.04 -9.70 -0.61
N ASN A 12 -10.65 -9.73 0.66
CA ASN A 12 -11.45 -9.26 1.79
C ASN A 12 -10.71 -8.26 2.69
N LEU A 13 -9.50 -7.82 2.32
CA LEU A 13 -8.77 -6.82 3.10
C LEU A 13 -9.45 -5.46 2.93
N LYS A 14 -10.04 -4.95 4.02
CA LYS A 14 -10.77 -3.68 4.06
C LYS A 14 -9.97 -2.53 4.65
N HIS A 15 -9.06 -2.80 5.57
CA HIS A 15 -8.36 -1.76 6.29
C HIS A 15 -6.87 -2.06 6.46
N VAL A 16 -6.04 -1.05 6.26
CA VAL A 16 -4.60 -1.07 6.53
C VAL A 16 -4.28 0.08 7.47
N TYR A 17 -3.64 -0.22 8.60
CA TYR A 17 -3.21 0.76 9.60
C TYR A 17 -1.73 0.52 9.91
N LEU A 18 -0.87 1.50 9.63
CA LEU A 18 0.56 1.43 9.87
C LEU A 18 1.01 2.67 10.64
N HIS A 19 1.71 2.46 11.75
CA HIS A 19 2.12 3.52 12.67
C HIS A 19 3.58 3.35 13.10
N ASP A 20 4.37 4.42 12.96
CA ASP A 20 5.74 4.57 13.47
C ASP A 20 6.74 3.52 12.98
N LEU A 21 6.47 2.92 11.83
CA LEU A 21 7.36 1.96 11.16
C LEU A 21 8.34 2.69 10.24
N HIS A 22 9.18 3.53 10.83
CA HIS A 22 10.09 4.46 10.13
C HIS A 22 10.95 3.82 9.04
N LYS A 23 11.36 2.55 9.24
CA LYS A 23 12.22 1.80 8.31
C LYS A 23 11.47 0.84 7.39
N LEU A 24 10.15 0.69 7.53
CA LEU A 24 9.37 -0.21 6.68
C LEU A 24 9.37 0.32 5.26
N GLN A 25 9.87 -0.47 4.30
CA GLN A 25 9.95 -0.05 2.90
C GLN A 25 8.77 -0.55 2.05
N GLN A 26 8.28 -1.75 2.38
CA GLN A 26 7.19 -2.43 1.69
C GLN A 26 6.42 -3.31 2.68
N ILE A 27 5.14 -3.54 2.40
CA ILE A 27 4.27 -4.42 3.20
C ILE A 27 4.49 -5.89 2.81
N CYS A 28 4.69 -6.15 1.52
CA CYS A 28 4.90 -7.47 0.96
C CYS A 28 5.93 -7.41 -0.16
N GLU A 29 6.71 -8.50 -0.34
CA GLU A 29 7.64 -8.64 -1.47
C GLU A 29 6.91 -8.84 -2.81
N ALA A 30 5.73 -9.46 -2.77
CA ALA A 30 4.84 -9.59 -3.91
C ALA A 30 3.97 -8.33 -4.07
N LYS A 31 3.51 -8.06 -5.30
CA LYS A 31 2.55 -6.98 -5.54
C LYS A 31 1.24 -7.31 -4.84
N MET A 32 0.72 -6.39 -4.02
CA MET A 32 -0.56 -6.61 -3.34
C MET A 32 -1.71 -6.06 -4.19
N PHE A 33 -2.79 -6.83 -4.31
CA PHE A 33 -4.06 -6.36 -4.87
C PHE A 33 -5.18 -6.57 -3.83
N ALA A 34 -5.83 -5.49 -3.43
CA ALA A 34 -6.89 -5.47 -2.42
C ALA A 34 -8.14 -4.78 -2.99
N PRO A 35 -9.02 -5.51 -3.70
CA PRO A 35 -10.13 -4.90 -4.44
C PRO A 35 -11.20 -4.26 -3.56
N LYS A 36 -11.30 -4.67 -2.29
CA LYS A 36 -12.31 -4.19 -1.32
C LYS A 36 -11.73 -3.26 -0.24
N LEU A 37 -10.61 -2.61 -0.52
CA LEU A 37 -9.93 -1.78 0.47
C LEU A 37 -10.72 -0.49 0.72
N GLU A 38 -11.15 -0.24 1.95
CA GLU A 38 -11.98 0.89 2.34
C GLU A 38 -11.16 2.00 3.02
N THR A 39 -10.09 1.65 3.75
CA THR A 39 -9.30 2.62 4.50
C THR A 39 -7.81 2.28 4.52
N ILE A 40 -6.98 3.30 4.34
CA ILE A 40 -5.54 3.24 4.57
C ILE A 40 -5.18 4.35 5.55
N ARG A 41 -4.58 4.01 6.69
CA ARG A 41 -3.94 5.00 7.56
C ARG A 41 -2.46 4.70 7.67
N VAL A 42 -1.64 5.68 7.32
CA VAL A 42 -0.19 5.59 7.42
C VAL A 42 0.28 6.78 8.21
N ARG A 43 0.97 6.53 9.34
CA ARG A 43 1.62 7.58 10.13
C ARG A 43 3.04 7.17 10.51
N GLY A 44 4.00 8.09 10.41
CA GLY A 44 5.40 7.84 10.80
C GLY A 44 6.13 6.73 10.00
N CYS A 45 5.60 6.32 8.85
CA CYS A 45 6.14 5.23 8.02
C CYS A 45 6.92 5.77 6.80
N TRP A 46 7.95 6.58 7.04
CA TRP A 46 8.63 7.37 6.00
C TRP A 46 9.35 6.56 4.93
N GLY A 47 9.73 5.32 5.24
CA GLY A 47 10.37 4.42 4.28
C GLY A 47 9.40 3.77 3.28
N LEU A 48 8.10 3.78 3.57
CA LEU A 48 7.11 2.99 2.83
C LEU A 48 6.86 3.64 1.47
N ARG A 49 7.10 2.91 0.38
CA ARG A 49 7.03 3.47 -0.98
C ARG A 49 5.84 3.03 -1.78
N ARG A 50 5.16 1.96 -1.37
CA ARG A 50 4.09 1.33 -2.16
C ARG A 50 2.91 0.95 -1.28
N LEU A 51 1.72 1.13 -1.85
CA LEU A 51 0.45 0.71 -1.29
C LEU A 51 -0.12 -0.46 -2.10
N PRO A 52 -1.07 -1.23 -1.53
CA PRO A 52 -1.81 -2.22 -2.30
C PRO A 52 -2.55 -1.57 -3.47
N ALA A 53 -2.51 -2.20 -4.65
CA ALA A 53 -3.37 -1.83 -5.76
C ALA A 53 -4.83 -2.09 -5.39
N ILE A 54 -5.73 -1.23 -5.86
CA ILE A 54 -7.16 -1.28 -5.56
C ILE A 54 -7.98 -1.56 -6.82
N GLY A 55 -9.24 -1.98 -6.64
CA GLY A 55 -10.19 -2.11 -7.74
C GLY A 55 -10.44 -0.77 -8.44
N ARG A 56 -10.72 -0.79 -9.75
CA ARG A 56 -10.91 0.43 -10.56
C ARG A 56 -11.99 1.37 -10.02
N ASP A 57 -13.07 0.80 -9.52
CA ASP A 57 -14.22 1.54 -9.00
C ASP A 57 -14.13 1.76 -7.48
N ASN A 58 -12.97 1.48 -6.88
CA ASN A 58 -12.77 1.56 -5.44
C ASN A 58 -11.99 2.84 -5.08
N HIS A 59 -12.45 3.53 -4.05
CA HIS A 59 -11.87 4.80 -3.59
C HIS A 59 -11.72 4.78 -2.05
N PRO A 60 -10.65 4.17 -1.52
CA PRO A 60 -10.43 4.13 -0.08
C PRO A 60 -10.21 5.53 0.48
N VAL A 61 -10.63 5.74 1.71
CA VAL A 61 -10.20 6.91 2.49
C VAL A 61 -8.75 6.70 2.89
N VAL A 62 -7.89 7.63 2.49
CA VAL A 62 -6.47 7.63 2.87
C VAL A 62 -6.20 8.74 3.87
N ASP A 63 -5.77 8.36 5.06
CA ASP A 63 -5.30 9.26 6.10
C ASP A 63 -3.78 9.12 6.23
N CYS A 64 -3.03 10.13 5.79
CA CYS A 64 -1.58 10.05 5.73
C CYS A 64 -0.89 11.40 5.85
N GLU A 65 0.44 11.40 6.03
CA GLU A 65 1.25 12.60 5.89
C GLU A 65 1.45 12.97 4.41
N LYS A 66 1.26 14.26 4.10
CA LYS A 66 1.45 14.80 2.75
C LYS A 66 2.85 14.51 2.19
N ASP A 67 3.89 14.78 2.98
CA ASP A 67 5.29 14.58 2.58
C ASP A 67 5.63 13.12 2.27
N TRP A 68 4.88 12.18 2.84
CA TRP A 68 5.00 10.77 2.54
C TRP A 68 4.22 10.42 1.27
N TRP A 69 2.99 10.90 1.13
CA TRP A 69 2.14 10.69 -0.05
C TRP A 69 2.82 11.13 -1.34
N ASP A 70 3.49 12.29 -1.31
CA ASP A 70 4.20 12.85 -2.47
C ASP A 70 5.42 12.00 -2.90
N LYS A 71 5.86 11.04 -2.09
CA LYS A 71 7.02 10.15 -2.36
C LYS A 71 6.61 8.73 -2.76
N LEU A 72 5.32 8.45 -2.86
CA LEU A 72 4.83 7.12 -3.27
C LEU A 72 5.24 6.81 -4.71
N GLU A 73 5.62 5.55 -4.92
CA GLU A 73 5.88 4.97 -6.23
C GLU A 73 4.58 4.32 -6.75
N TRP A 74 4.11 4.76 -7.91
CA TRP A 74 2.90 4.25 -8.55
C TRP A 74 3.26 3.37 -9.74
N ASP A 75 2.59 2.23 -9.89
CA ASP A 75 2.75 1.39 -11.07
C ASP A 75 2.16 2.13 -12.30
N GLY A 76 3.01 2.51 -13.28
CA GLY A 76 2.56 3.19 -14.51
C GLY A 76 3.38 4.42 -14.95
N THR A 77 4.46 4.77 -14.23
CA THR A 77 5.51 5.68 -14.70
C THR A 77 6.81 4.96 -14.98
#